data_AF-A0A7G6WYT1-F1
#
_entry.id   AF-A0A7G6WYT1-F1
#
_cell.length_a   1.000
_cell.length_b   1.000
_cell.length_c   1.000
_cell.angle_alpha   90.00
_cell.angle_beta   90.00
_cell.angle_gamma   90.00
#
_symmetry.space_group_name_H-M   'P 1'
#
loop_
_entity.id
_entity.type
_entity.pdbx_description
1 polymer ?
#
loop_
_entity_poly.entity_id
_entity_poly.type
_entity_poly.pdbx_seq_one_letter_code
_entity_poly.pdbx_strand_id
1 'polypeptide(L)'
;MIDRSREFEAGRVARSSGSDGPLAHLQHTAGNAAVCQLLSSLRSTDLAEIRSVEPRADRLDLYAGAATAQVPPGGMDAIQSNEASSALGAAAGWTGIKMAGAFVTPNFTTSWIRPAKPGEDHFVTVDPPVASPDAVHDSFFPAPGDHKWGTHTAPGAKGKTYAAWHRVSTDISGLIQRGEQEHLDDARRAYDLSYGLITSTITGMAAQKFGPAKTPAAAEQLATDAFDAKLPAALSVKQPGYRGAWLAMLETLLRQSKLRDLRQWHDIEHAKPLTETDRYIYPLQSTPTTKIGVPSDQVVNYPTTP
;
A
#
# COMPACT_ATOMS: atom_id res chain seq x y z
N MET A 1 18.83 -62.88 -7.32
CA MET A 1 20.17 -62.31 -7.07
C MET A 1 20.42 -61.31 -8.19
N ILE A 2 20.47 -60.00 -8.01
CA ILE A 2 21.06 -59.20 -6.93
C ILE A 2 20.15 -58.00 -6.63
N ASP A 3 20.08 -57.71 -5.33
CA ASP A 3 19.38 -56.64 -4.63
C ASP A 3 19.88 -55.23 -5.02
N ARG A 4 18.96 -54.26 -5.13
CA ARG A 4 19.25 -52.82 -5.16
C ARG A 4 18.24 -52.06 -4.32
N SER A 5 18.44 -52.16 -3.02
CA SER A 5 17.99 -51.20 -2.01
C SER A 5 19.15 -50.23 -1.69
N ARG A 6 18.89 -48.92 -1.80
CA ARG A 6 19.60 -47.77 -1.19
C ARG A 6 18.88 -46.49 -1.65
N GLU A 7 18.00 -45.95 -0.82
CA GLU A 7 18.27 -44.85 0.12
C GLU A 7 18.49 -43.50 -0.60
N PHE A 8 17.43 -42.68 -0.61
CA PHE A 8 17.54 -41.23 -0.75
C PHE A 8 16.75 -40.61 0.41
N GLU A 9 17.45 -40.37 1.52
CA GLU A 9 16.97 -39.59 2.65
C GLU A 9 17.13 -38.08 2.40
N ALA A 10 16.03 -37.39 2.69
CA ALA A 10 15.86 -36.03 3.17
C ALA A 10 17.09 -35.09 3.26
N GLY A 11 17.10 -34.09 2.39
CA GLY A 11 17.74 -32.79 2.64
C GLY A 11 16.69 -31.71 2.94
N ARG A 12 16.08 -31.74 4.13
CA ARG A 12 15.33 -30.59 4.67
C ARG A 12 16.35 -29.51 5.06
N VAL A 13 16.52 -28.51 4.21
CA VAL A 13 17.11 -27.24 4.65
C VAL A 13 16.08 -26.57 5.55
N ALA A 14 16.34 -26.56 6.84
CA ALA A 14 15.61 -25.76 7.81
C ALA A 14 15.70 -24.29 7.39
N ARG A 15 14.59 -23.72 6.91
CA ARG A 15 14.43 -22.27 6.86
C ARG A 15 14.47 -21.79 8.31
N SER A 16 15.49 -21.02 8.67
CA SER A 16 15.48 -20.26 9.90
C SER A 16 14.22 -19.40 9.90
N SER A 17 13.30 -19.69 10.82
CA SER A 17 12.23 -18.79 11.19
C SER A 17 12.88 -17.49 11.65
N GLY A 18 12.95 -16.50 10.76
CA GLY A 18 13.31 -15.14 11.14
C GLY A 18 12.30 -14.71 12.17
N SER A 19 12.72 -14.64 13.44
CA SER A 19 11.89 -14.11 14.50
C SER A 19 11.50 -12.70 14.11
N ASP A 20 10.20 -12.43 14.05
CA ASP A 20 9.66 -11.09 13.90
C ASP A 20 10.42 -10.13 14.82
N GLY A 21 10.88 -9.01 14.27
CA GLY A 21 11.55 -7.98 15.06
C GLY A 21 10.66 -7.55 16.23
N PRO A 22 11.23 -7.03 17.33
CA PRO A 22 10.46 -6.68 18.53
C PRO A 22 9.30 -5.72 18.26
N LEU A 23 9.40 -4.86 17.23
CA LEU A 23 8.31 -3.99 16.79
C LEU A 23 7.16 -4.78 16.13
N ALA A 24 7.48 -5.75 15.28
CA ALA A 24 6.49 -6.63 14.65
C ALA A 24 5.83 -7.54 15.69
N HIS A 25 6.60 -8.07 16.66
CA HIS A 25 6.03 -8.82 17.78
C HIS A 25 5.08 -7.96 18.65
N LEU A 26 5.46 -6.71 18.94
CA LEU A 26 4.60 -5.76 19.66
C LEU A 26 3.35 -5.39 18.85
N GLN A 27 3.49 -5.25 17.54
CA GLN A 27 2.39 -4.98 16.61
C GLN A 27 1.38 -6.13 16.57
N HIS A 28 1.85 -7.37 16.57
CA HIS A 28 1.01 -8.57 16.62
C HIS A 28 0.32 -8.76 17.97
N THR A 29 0.95 -8.37 19.08
CA THR A 29 0.44 -8.63 20.44
C THR A 29 -0.43 -7.51 21.00
N ALA A 30 -0.06 -6.25 20.76
CA ALA A 30 -0.73 -5.08 21.32
C ALA A 30 -1.55 -4.28 20.29
N GLY A 31 -1.40 -4.59 19.00
CA GLY A 31 -2.07 -3.90 17.90
C GLY A 31 -1.43 -2.56 17.53
N ASN A 32 -1.66 -2.12 16.29
CA ASN A 32 -1.08 -0.89 15.73
C ASN A 32 -1.37 0.34 16.59
N ALA A 33 -2.54 0.42 17.23
CA ALA A 33 -2.90 1.55 18.09
C ALA A 33 -1.94 1.71 19.29
N ALA A 34 -1.60 0.61 19.98
CA ALA A 34 -0.66 0.63 21.10
C ALA A 34 0.78 0.91 20.65
N VAL A 35 1.17 0.38 19.48
CA VAL A 35 2.48 0.68 18.87
C VAL A 35 2.58 2.15 18.47
N CYS A 36 1.54 2.73 17.88
CA CYS A 36 1.51 4.15 17.53
C CYS A 36 1.51 5.05 18.77
N GLN A 37 0.82 4.66 19.85
CA GLN A 37 0.84 5.38 21.12
C GLN A 37 2.23 5.32 21.78
N LEU A 38 2.89 4.17 21.73
CA LEU A 38 4.29 4.02 22.17
C LEU A 38 5.25 4.88 21.32
N LEU A 39 5.17 4.79 19.98
CA LEU A 39 6.06 5.54 19.09
C LEU A 39 5.81 7.06 19.15
N SER A 40 4.58 7.51 19.37
CA SER A 40 4.27 8.94 19.57
C SER A 40 4.79 9.45 20.92
N SER A 41 4.70 8.66 21.99
CA SER A 41 5.37 9.00 23.27
C SER A 41 6.89 9.05 23.17
N LEU A 42 7.50 8.29 22.24
CA LEU A 42 8.95 8.31 21.98
C LEU A 42 9.40 9.47 21.08
N ARG A 43 8.48 10.14 20.36
CA ARG A 43 8.75 11.26 19.45
C ARG A 43 8.53 12.65 20.06
N SER A 44 8.40 12.74 21.39
CA SER A 44 8.31 14.01 22.14
C SER A 44 9.65 14.75 22.25
N THR A 45 10.42 14.86 21.16
CA THR A 45 11.54 15.79 21.05
C THR A 45 11.65 16.26 19.60
N ASP A 46 11.28 17.51 19.38
CA ASP A 46 11.56 18.38 18.23
C ASP A 46 11.18 17.90 16.81
N LEU A 47 9.91 18.08 16.43
CA LEU A 47 9.51 18.33 15.03
C LEU A 47 8.29 19.28 14.99
N ALA A 48 8.49 20.50 15.48
CA ALA A 48 7.53 21.59 15.33
C ALA A 48 7.72 22.29 13.98
N GLU A 49 7.30 21.69 12.86
CA GLU A 49 6.99 22.46 11.62
C GLU A 49 6.25 21.67 10.50
N ILE A 50 5.40 20.71 10.84
CA ILE A 50 4.40 20.21 9.87
C ILE A 50 3.09 20.92 10.17
N ARG A 51 2.64 21.73 9.19
CA ARG A 51 1.42 22.54 9.22
C ARG A 51 0.27 21.77 9.86
N SER A 52 -0.29 22.35 10.92
CA SER A 52 -1.50 21.92 11.59
C SER A 52 -2.69 21.96 10.63
N VAL A 53 -2.94 20.83 9.96
CA VAL A 53 -4.30 20.51 9.52
C VAL A 53 -4.99 19.97 10.74
N GLU A 54 -5.93 20.74 11.30
CA GLU A 54 -6.75 20.24 12.41
C GLU A 54 -7.46 18.95 11.97
N PRO A 55 -7.34 17.84 12.71
CA PRO A 55 -8.02 16.61 12.38
C PRO A 55 -9.53 16.86 12.49
N ARG A 56 -10.25 16.82 11.37
CA ARG A 56 -11.71 16.81 11.39
C ARG A 56 -12.18 15.41 11.77
N ALA A 57 -12.95 15.31 12.85
CA ALA A 57 -13.50 14.06 13.36
C ALA A 57 -14.49 13.36 12.40
N ASP A 58 -14.83 13.97 11.27
CA ASP A 58 -15.77 13.46 10.27
C ASP A 58 -15.11 12.95 8.97
N ARG A 59 -13.77 13.07 8.83
CA ARG A 59 -13.05 12.66 7.62
C ARG A 59 -11.81 11.85 7.96
N LEU A 60 -11.86 10.54 7.70
CA LEU A 60 -10.65 9.75 7.47
C LEU A 60 -10.03 10.27 6.15
N ASP A 61 -9.15 11.25 6.28
CA ASP A 61 -8.35 11.75 5.17
C ASP A 61 -7.31 10.69 4.77
N LEU A 62 -7.75 9.77 3.91
CA LEU A 62 -6.84 8.82 3.29
C LEU A 62 -6.03 9.54 2.21
N TYR A 63 -4.82 9.93 2.57
CA TYR A 63 -3.82 10.38 1.61
C TYR A 63 -3.11 9.14 1.07
N ALA A 64 -3.47 8.67 -0.13
CA ALA A 64 -2.68 7.63 -0.80
C ALA A 64 -1.23 8.08 -0.98
N GLY A 65 -0.98 9.39 -1.02
CA GLY A 65 0.32 10.02 -1.21
C GLY A 65 0.23 11.11 -2.25
N ALA A 66 1.38 11.69 -2.59
CA ALA A 66 1.53 12.50 -3.79
C ALA A 66 2.90 12.18 -4.41
N ALA A 67 2.93 12.03 -5.73
CA ALA A 67 4.17 11.84 -6.45
C ALA A 67 5.07 13.08 -6.29
N THR A 68 6.28 12.89 -5.78
CA THR A 68 7.23 13.95 -5.44
C THR A 68 8.44 13.93 -6.37
N ALA A 69 8.76 15.07 -6.96
CA ALA A 69 9.88 15.19 -7.89
C ALA A 69 11.23 15.11 -7.17
N GLN A 70 12.16 14.34 -7.72
CA GLN A 70 13.54 14.22 -7.26
C GLN A 70 14.47 14.93 -8.24
N VAL A 71 15.16 15.97 -7.76
CA VAL A 71 15.91 16.89 -8.62
C VAL A 71 17.30 16.35 -9.00
N PRO A 72 17.81 16.66 -10.21
CA PRO A 72 19.18 16.33 -10.59
C PRO A 72 20.22 17.07 -9.71
N PRO A 73 21.48 16.57 -9.63
CA PRO A 73 21.98 15.39 -10.32
C PRO A 73 21.72 14.07 -9.57
N GLY A 74 21.31 14.12 -8.31
CA GLY A 74 21.17 12.93 -7.44
C GLY A 74 19.76 12.36 -7.33
N GLY A 75 18.80 12.87 -8.11
CA GLY A 75 17.40 12.50 -7.97
C GLY A 75 17.14 11.03 -8.22
N MET A 76 17.77 10.44 -9.25
CA MET A 76 17.67 8.98 -9.49
C MET A 76 18.35 8.15 -8.40
N ASP A 77 19.49 8.59 -7.85
CA ASP A 77 20.14 7.88 -6.73
C ASP A 77 19.22 7.89 -5.49
N ALA A 78 18.52 9.01 -5.24
CA ALA A 78 17.54 9.11 -4.16
C ALA A 78 16.36 8.14 -4.37
N ILE A 79 15.83 8.05 -5.59
CA ILE A 79 14.79 7.07 -5.94
C ILE A 79 15.31 5.64 -5.73
N GLN A 80 16.49 5.33 -6.25
CA GLN A 80 17.11 4.01 -6.14
C GLN A 80 17.33 3.58 -4.70
N SER A 81 17.65 4.51 -3.80
CA SER A 81 17.81 4.20 -2.37
C SER A 81 16.53 3.69 -1.69
N ASN A 82 15.36 3.96 -2.29
CA ASN A 82 14.07 3.48 -1.83
C ASN A 82 13.65 2.17 -2.54
N GLU A 83 14.25 1.85 -3.68
CA GLU A 83 13.94 0.65 -4.45
C GLU A 83 14.81 -0.55 -4.02
N ALA A 84 14.18 -1.64 -3.59
CA ALA A 84 14.91 -2.83 -3.14
C ALA A 84 15.60 -3.63 -4.28
N SER A 85 15.40 -3.29 -5.57
CA SER A 85 16.09 -3.97 -6.67
C SER A 85 16.06 -3.26 -8.03
N SER A 86 17.25 -3.18 -8.65
CA SER A 86 17.57 -3.08 -10.08
C SER A 86 18.21 -1.78 -10.58
N ALA A 87 19.06 -1.92 -11.61
CA ALA A 87 19.92 -0.87 -12.16
C ALA A 87 19.21 0.04 -13.20
N LEU A 88 17.94 -0.21 -13.52
CA LEU A 88 17.10 0.60 -14.40
C LEU A 88 15.75 1.01 -13.77
N GLY A 89 15.33 0.38 -12.66
CA GLY A 89 14.07 0.70 -11.97
C GLY A 89 13.98 2.15 -11.47
N ALA A 90 15.10 2.71 -11.01
CA ALA A 90 15.18 4.10 -10.54
C ALA A 90 14.88 5.16 -11.61
N ALA A 91 15.01 4.79 -12.89
CA ALA A 91 14.70 5.70 -13.98
C ALA A 91 13.19 5.86 -14.21
N ALA A 92 12.40 4.83 -13.84
CA ALA A 92 10.95 4.75 -14.05
C ALA A 92 10.11 5.32 -12.89
N GLY A 93 10.75 5.91 -11.87
CA GLY A 93 10.08 6.35 -10.65
C GLY A 93 9.97 5.22 -9.61
N TRP A 94 9.35 5.52 -8.47
CA TRP A 94 9.11 4.55 -7.42
C TRP A 94 7.90 4.93 -6.58
N THR A 95 7.01 3.96 -6.35
CA THR A 95 5.95 4.08 -5.34
C THR A 95 6.04 2.95 -4.32
N GLY A 96 6.24 3.33 -3.06
CA GLY A 96 6.30 2.45 -1.90
C GLY A 96 4.92 2.03 -1.40
N ILE A 97 4.23 1.19 -2.17
CA ILE A 97 2.93 0.62 -1.76
C ILE A 97 3.12 -0.23 -0.50
N LYS A 98 2.59 0.28 0.61
CA LYS A 98 2.65 -0.35 1.93
C LYS A 98 1.69 -1.52 1.97
N MET A 99 2.07 -2.55 2.72
CA MET A 99 1.25 -3.74 2.93
C MET A 99 -0.01 -3.40 3.73
N ALA A 100 -1.05 -4.25 3.65
CA ALA A 100 -2.32 -4.06 4.37
C ALA A 100 -2.13 -3.88 5.88
N GLY A 101 -1.14 -4.53 6.49
CA GLY A 101 -0.84 -4.40 7.92
C GLY A 101 -0.34 -3.01 8.37
N ALA A 102 0.01 -2.13 7.43
CA ALA A 102 0.33 -0.73 7.72
C ALA A 102 -0.91 0.14 7.96
N PHE A 103 -2.09 -0.32 7.53
CA PHE A 103 -3.37 0.37 7.71
C PHE A 103 -4.02 0.00 9.04
N VAL A 104 -4.94 0.82 9.52
CA VAL A 104 -5.72 0.45 10.70
C VAL A 104 -6.86 -0.46 10.28
N THR A 105 -6.86 -1.68 10.81
CA THR A 105 -7.94 -2.64 10.55
C THR A 105 -9.25 -2.09 11.13
N PRO A 106 -10.30 -1.95 10.30
CA PRO A 106 -11.60 -1.50 10.78
C PRO A 106 -12.16 -2.50 11.79
N ASN A 107 -12.98 -1.99 12.71
CA ASN A 107 -13.63 -2.83 13.72
C ASN A 107 -15.11 -2.48 13.81
N PHE A 108 -15.97 -3.49 13.63
CA PHE A 108 -17.39 -3.38 13.89
C PHE A 108 -17.66 -3.74 15.34
N THR A 109 -18.12 -2.76 16.13
CA THR A 109 -18.51 -2.96 17.53
C THR A 109 -19.88 -2.36 17.80
N THR A 110 -20.52 -2.88 18.84
CA THR A 110 -21.84 -2.45 19.26
C THR A 110 -21.87 -2.22 20.76
N SER A 111 -22.54 -1.15 21.17
CA SER A 111 -22.84 -0.84 22.57
C SER A 111 -24.26 -1.24 22.93
N TRP A 112 -24.44 -1.83 24.10
CA TRP A 112 -25.76 -2.26 24.57
C TRP A 112 -26.55 -1.10 25.13
N ILE A 113 -27.83 -1.03 24.79
CA ILE A 113 -28.79 -0.20 25.51
C ILE A 113 -29.37 -1.07 26.62
N ARG A 114 -29.05 -0.75 27.87
CA ARG A 114 -29.56 -1.50 29.03
C ARG A 114 -31.08 -1.38 29.11
N PRO A 115 -31.83 -2.51 29.20
CA PRO A 115 -33.25 -2.46 29.45
C PRO A 115 -33.54 -1.83 30.81
N ALA A 116 -34.69 -1.15 30.96
CA ALA A 116 -35.04 -0.48 32.20
C ALA A 116 -35.49 -1.47 33.28
N LYS A 117 -35.99 -2.64 32.89
CA LYS A 117 -36.41 -3.72 33.79
C LYS A 117 -35.95 -5.11 33.30
N PRO A 118 -35.76 -6.08 34.21
CA PRO A 118 -35.57 -7.47 33.83
C PRO A 118 -36.74 -8.00 32.98
N GLY A 119 -36.44 -8.69 31.88
CA GLY A 119 -37.44 -9.28 30.97
C GLY A 119 -37.93 -8.36 29.85
N GLU A 120 -37.45 -7.12 29.77
CA GLU A 120 -37.71 -6.23 28.63
C GLU A 120 -36.79 -6.54 27.44
N ASP A 121 -37.20 -6.10 26.25
CA ASP A 121 -36.45 -6.33 25.02
C ASP A 121 -35.09 -5.61 25.02
N HIS A 122 -34.10 -6.28 24.43
CA HIS A 122 -32.74 -5.80 24.30
C HIS A 122 -32.54 -5.02 23.00
N PHE A 123 -31.67 -4.02 23.06
CA PHE A 123 -31.25 -3.25 21.90
C PHE A 123 -29.74 -2.99 21.95
N VAL A 124 -29.16 -2.76 20.79
CA VAL A 124 -27.78 -2.31 20.64
C VAL A 124 -27.71 -1.09 19.71
N THR A 125 -26.64 -0.33 19.82
CA THR A 125 -26.25 0.71 18.86
C THR A 125 -24.90 0.38 18.27
N VAL A 126 -24.72 0.63 16.97
CA VAL A 126 -23.40 0.51 16.34
C VAL A 126 -22.52 1.67 16.80
N ASP A 127 -21.30 1.35 17.22
CA ASP A 127 -20.33 2.35 17.63
C ASP A 127 -19.72 3.04 16.40
N PRO A 128 -19.36 4.33 16.49
CA PRO A 128 -18.58 4.96 15.42
C PRO A 128 -17.22 4.26 15.26
N PRO A 129 -16.67 4.20 14.04
CA PRO A 129 -15.35 3.62 13.86
C PRO A 129 -14.29 4.48 14.56
N VAL A 130 -13.23 3.83 15.04
CA VAL A 130 -12.08 4.54 15.62
C VAL A 130 -11.35 5.25 14.48
N ALA A 131 -11.35 6.58 14.50
CA ALA A 131 -10.55 7.37 13.57
C ALA A 131 -9.07 7.14 13.87
N SER A 132 -8.31 6.73 12.85
CA SER A 132 -6.86 6.69 12.89
C SER A 132 -6.33 7.15 11.54
N PRO A 133 -5.23 7.91 11.49
CA PRO A 133 -4.55 8.15 10.23
C PRO A 133 -4.11 6.80 9.66
N ASP A 134 -4.52 6.54 8.43
CA ASP A 134 -4.06 5.39 7.67
C ASP A 134 -2.66 5.65 7.09
N ALA A 135 -2.01 4.58 6.66
CA ALA A 135 -0.71 4.67 6.03
C ALA A 135 -0.75 5.49 4.73
N VAL A 136 0.21 6.41 4.58
CA VAL A 136 0.45 7.16 3.34
C VAL A 136 1.52 6.43 2.52
N HIS A 137 1.36 6.32 1.20
CA HIS A 137 2.41 5.78 0.33
C HIS A 137 3.36 6.88 -0.11
N ASP A 138 4.65 6.58 -0.03
CA ASP A 138 5.69 7.44 -0.58
C ASP A 138 5.79 7.18 -2.07
N SER A 139 5.93 8.23 -2.86
CA SER A 139 5.98 8.14 -4.32
C SER A 139 6.91 9.21 -4.89
N PHE A 140 7.85 8.79 -5.73
CA PHE A 140 8.93 9.61 -6.23
C PHE A 140 9.12 9.44 -7.73
N PHE A 141 9.43 10.53 -8.43
CA PHE A 141 9.77 10.50 -9.85
C PHE A 141 10.94 11.43 -10.16
N PRO A 142 11.78 11.15 -11.17
CA PRO A 142 12.89 12.02 -11.50
C PRO A 142 12.36 13.30 -12.18
N ALA A 143 12.78 14.46 -11.66
CA ALA A 143 12.53 15.76 -12.29
C ALA A 143 13.31 15.87 -13.62
N PRO A 144 12.93 16.79 -14.53
CA PRO A 144 13.66 17.01 -15.77
C PRO A 144 15.12 17.40 -15.52
N GLY A 145 16.03 16.92 -16.38
CA GLY A 145 17.46 17.23 -16.35
C GLY A 145 18.36 16.00 -16.39
N ASP A 146 19.66 16.24 -16.19
CA ASP A 146 20.69 15.20 -16.22
C ASP A 146 20.94 14.66 -14.81
N HIS A 147 20.63 13.38 -14.61
CA HIS A 147 20.85 12.64 -13.37
C HIS A 147 22.10 11.78 -13.51
N LYS A 148 22.96 11.83 -12.51
CA LYS A 148 24.15 10.99 -12.49
C LYS A 148 23.73 9.54 -12.25
N TRP A 149 24.31 8.60 -12.99
CA TRP A 149 24.05 7.17 -12.77
C TRP A 149 25.01 6.63 -11.70
N GLY A 150 24.81 7.01 -10.44
CA GLY A 150 25.69 6.64 -9.32
C GLY A 150 27.19 6.83 -9.63
N THR A 151 27.94 5.71 -9.55
CA THR A 151 29.37 5.66 -9.91
C THR A 151 29.63 5.05 -11.29
N HIS A 152 28.60 4.82 -12.10
CA HIS A 152 28.74 4.21 -13.41
C HIS A 152 29.53 5.10 -14.37
N THR A 153 30.31 4.45 -15.21
CA THR A 153 31.08 5.07 -16.27
C THR A 153 30.89 4.32 -17.58
N ALA A 154 30.91 5.04 -18.70
CA ALA A 154 30.76 4.46 -20.04
C ALA A 154 32.01 4.69 -20.91
N PRO A 155 32.33 3.75 -21.81
CA PRO A 155 33.43 3.91 -22.75
C PRO A 155 33.12 5.01 -23.76
N GLY A 156 34.05 5.95 -23.86
CA GLY A 156 34.04 7.08 -24.77
C GLY A 156 34.90 6.86 -26.01
N ALA A 157 34.85 7.84 -26.92
CA ALA A 157 35.73 7.86 -28.08
C ALA A 157 37.22 7.81 -27.67
N LYS A 158 38.02 7.07 -28.46
CA LYS A 158 39.49 6.98 -28.31
C LYS A 158 39.94 6.41 -26.94
N GLY A 159 39.17 5.49 -26.35
CA GLY A 159 39.55 4.79 -25.11
C GLY A 159 39.45 5.63 -23.84
N LYS A 160 38.78 6.79 -23.89
CA LYS A 160 38.43 7.57 -22.70
C LYS A 160 37.25 6.93 -21.98
N THR A 161 37.13 7.16 -20.68
CA THR A 161 35.97 6.77 -19.87
C THR A 161 35.28 8.03 -19.36
N TYR A 162 33.97 8.09 -19.49
CA TYR A 162 33.15 9.23 -19.07
C TYR A 162 32.19 8.84 -17.96
N ALA A 163 31.83 9.80 -17.10
CA ALA A 163 30.75 9.59 -16.14
C ALA A 163 29.43 9.32 -16.91
N ALA A 164 28.66 8.34 -16.46
CA ALA A 164 27.38 8.00 -17.06
C ALA A 164 26.25 8.83 -16.44
N TRP A 165 25.35 9.32 -17.27
CA TRP A 165 24.22 10.16 -16.90
C TRP A 165 22.94 9.67 -17.58
N HIS A 166 21.81 9.74 -16.90
CA HIS A 166 20.50 9.67 -17.54
C HIS A 166 20.00 11.08 -17.82
N ARG A 167 19.44 11.31 -19.01
CA ARG A 167 18.78 12.59 -19.33
C ARG A 167 17.27 12.40 -19.37
N VAL A 168 16.58 13.10 -18.49
CA VAL A 168 15.12 13.10 -18.36
C VAL A 168 14.58 14.37 -19.00
N SER A 169 13.81 14.24 -20.08
CA SER A 169 13.10 15.38 -20.66
C SER A 169 11.88 15.74 -19.80
N THR A 170 11.32 16.94 -20.01
CA THR A 170 10.05 17.35 -19.38
C THR A 170 8.93 16.35 -19.65
N ASP A 171 8.82 15.88 -20.89
CA ASP A 171 7.78 14.94 -21.30
C ASP A 171 7.93 13.59 -20.62
N ILE A 172 9.16 13.08 -20.50
CA ILE A 172 9.44 11.80 -19.83
C ILE A 172 9.24 11.92 -18.32
N SER A 173 9.68 13.02 -17.69
CA SER A 173 9.41 13.28 -16.27
C SER A 173 7.90 13.32 -15.99
N GLY A 174 7.13 14.01 -16.84
CA GLY A 174 5.67 14.07 -16.73
C GLY A 174 4.99 12.72 -17.01
N LEU A 175 5.56 11.89 -17.88
CA LEU A 175 5.08 10.53 -18.13
C LEU A 175 5.27 9.64 -16.90
N ILE A 176 6.46 9.67 -16.30
CA ILE A 176 6.78 8.93 -15.08
C ILE A 176 5.90 9.41 -13.92
N GLN A 177 5.78 10.73 -13.71
CA GLN A 177 4.90 11.29 -12.69
C GLN A 177 3.47 10.74 -12.78
N ARG A 178 2.92 10.61 -14.00
CA ARG A 178 1.59 10.05 -14.20
C ARG A 178 1.55 8.55 -13.90
N GLY A 179 2.57 7.77 -14.27
CA GLY A 179 2.66 6.35 -13.92
C GLY A 179 2.71 6.14 -12.40
N GLU A 180 3.48 6.95 -11.70
CA GLU A 180 3.52 6.95 -10.23
C GLU A 180 2.18 7.33 -9.61
N GLN A 181 1.48 8.32 -10.19
CA GLN A 181 0.13 8.66 -9.77
C GLN A 181 -0.86 7.50 -10.00
N GLU A 182 -0.74 6.74 -11.08
CA GLU A 182 -1.58 5.57 -11.32
C GLU A 182 -1.40 4.48 -10.24
N HIS A 183 -0.19 4.29 -9.71
CA HIS A 183 0.04 3.40 -8.57
C HIS A 183 -0.66 3.89 -7.30
N LEU A 184 -0.60 5.20 -7.04
CA LEU A 184 -1.31 5.83 -5.92
C LEU A 184 -2.83 5.70 -6.05
N ASP A 185 -3.35 5.90 -7.26
CA ASP A 185 -4.78 5.78 -7.57
C ASP A 185 -5.27 4.33 -7.44
N ASP A 186 -4.45 3.36 -7.85
CA ASP A 186 -4.72 1.94 -7.65
C ASP A 186 -4.79 1.58 -6.16
N ALA A 187 -3.85 2.08 -5.35
CA ALA A 187 -3.88 1.85 -3.91
C ALA A 187 -5.06 2.53 -3.23
N ARG A 188 -5.42 3.75 -3.67
CA ARG A 188 -6.62 4.42 -3.21
C ARG A 188 -7.86 3.57 -3.49
N ARG A 189 -7.98 3.05 -4.71
CA ARG A 189 -9.09 2.16 -5.09
C ARG A 189 -9.10 0.87 -4.29
N ALA A 190 -7.94 0.26 -4.04
CA ALA A 190 -7.83 -0.94 -3.21
C ALA A 190 -8.37 -0.70 -1.80
N TYR A 191 -8.05 0.46 -1.21
CA TYR A 191 -8.60 0.87 0.08
C TYR A 191 -10.11 1.10 0.00
N ASP A 192 -10.58 1.87 -0.98
CA ASP A 192 -12.00 2.19 -1.14
C ASP A 192 -12.86 0.93 -1.34
N LEU A 193 -12.32 -0.11 -1.99
CA LEU A 193 -12.95 -1.43 -2.14
C LEU A 193 -12.78 -2.35 -0.92
N SER A 194 -12.09 -1.95 0.15
CA SER A 194 -11.87 -2.83 1.31
C SER A 194 -12.09 -2.11 2.63
N TYR A 195 -11.02 -1.67 3.29
CA TYR A 195 -11.08 -1.01 4.59
C TYR A 195 -11.90 0.29 4.54
N GLY A 196 -11.83 1.03 3.42
CA GLY A 196 -12.64 2.22 3.21
C GLY A 196 -14.14 1.92 3.09
N LEU A 197 -14.51 0.88 2.35
CA LEU A 197 -15.91 0.43 2.26
C LEU A 197 -16.43 -0.04 3.63
N ILE A 198 -15.63 -0.84 4.35
CA ILE A 198 -15.99 -1.31 5.68
C ILE A 198 -16.20 -0.12 6.62
N THR A 199 -15.23 0.79 6.68
CA THR A 199 -15.27 1.94 7.59
C THR A 199 -16.42 2.88 7.25
N SER A 200 -16.63 3.20 5.98
CA SER A 200 -17.77 4.03 5.55
C SER A 200 -19.12 3.38 5.86
N THR A 201 -19.21 2.05 5.75
CA THR A 201 -20.42 1.30 6.14
C THR A 201 -20.68 1.39 7.64
N ILE A 202 -19.64 1.22 8.48
CA ILE A 202 -19.75 1.39 9.94
C ILE A 202 -20.17 2.81 10.29
N THR A 203 -19.53 3.83 9.70
CA THR A 203 -19.89 5.24 9.89
C THR A 203 -21.36 5.50 9.53
N GLY A 204 -21.84 4.97 8.41
CA GLY A 204 -23.24 5.13 7.99
C GLY A 204 -24.26 4.43 8.89
N MET A 205 -23.81 3.47 9.71
CA MET A 205 -24.64 2.77 10.70
C MET A 205 -24.45 3.31 12.12
N ALA A 206 -23.48 4.20 12.36
CA ALA A 206 -23.15 4.68 13.69
C ALA A 206 -24.38 5.27 14.40
N ALA A 207 -24.54 4.94 15.68
CA ALA A 207 -25.69 5.28 16.52
C ALA A 207 -27.05 4.71 16.06
N GLN A 208 -27.12 3.96 14.95
CA GLN A 208 -28.34 3.24 14.57
C GLN A 208 -28.68 2.18 15.62
N LYS A 209 -29.95 2.13 16.02
CA LYS A 209 -30.48 1.20 17.02
C LYS A 209 -31.00 -0.08 16.37
N PHE A 210 -30.59 -1.22 16.89
CA PHE A 210 -31.02 -2.56 16.46
C PHE A 210 -31.72 -3.30 17.61
N GLY A 211 -32.82 -3.97 17.29
CA GLY A 211 -33.77 -4.59 18.23
C GLY A 211 -35.22 -4.23 17.83
N PRO A 212 -36.25 -4.58 18.62
CA PRO A 212 -36.18 -5.31 19.89
C PRO A 212 -35.75 -6.78 19.70
N ALA A 213 -34.97 -7.32 20.64
CA ALA A 213 -34.60 -8.74 20.66
C ALA A 213 -34.71 -9.34 22.07
N LYS A 214 -34.92 -10.67 22.15
CA LYS A 214 -35.07 -11.38 23.44
C LYS A 214 -33.78 -11.58 24.20
N THR A 215 -32.64 -11.48 23.53
CA THR A 215 -31.33 -11.54 24.15
C THR A 215 -30.43 -10.46 23.56
N PRO A 216 -29.38 -10.03 24.30
CA PRO A 216 -28.39 -9.11 23.75
C PRO A 216 -27.69 -9.65 22.50
N ALA A 217 -27.29 -10.92 22.51
CA ALA A 217 -26.67 -11.57 21.36
C ALA A 217 -27.56 -11.56 20.11
N ALA A 218 -28.89 -11.68 20.28
CA ALA A 218 -29.83 -11.56 19.17
C ALA A 218 -29.92 -10.11 18.64
N ALA A 219 -29.82 -9.09 19.50
CA ALA A 219 -29.75 -7.70 19.06
C ALA A 219 -28.42 -7.39 18.33
N GLU A 220 -27.29 -7.90 18.82
CA GLU A 220 -25.99 -7.83 18.14
C GLU A 220 -26.02 -8.53 16.77
N GLN A 221 -26.69 -9.69 16.69
CA GLN A 221 -26.85 -10.42 15.44
C GLN A 221 -27.66 -9.61 14.43
N LEU A 222 -28.73 -8.92 14.83
CA LEU A 222 -29.49 -8.02 13.95
C LEU A 222 -28.61 -6.89 13.38
N ALA A 223 -27.75 -6.30 14.21
CA ALA A 223 -26.80 -5.27 13.76
C ALA A 223 -25.75 -5.86 12.80
N THR A 224 -25.23 -7.04 13.13
CA THR A 224 -24.24 -7.77 12.32
C THR A 224 -24.80 -8.17 10.95
N ASP A 225 -26.03 -8.67 10.90
CA ASP A 225 -26.70 -9.04 9.65
C ASP A 225 -26.99 -7.80 8.78
N ALA A 226 -27.39 -6.69 9.39
CA ALA A 226 -27.59 -5.43 8.66
C ALA A 226 -26.27 -4.85 8.12
N PHE A 227 -25.17 -5.04 8.85
CA PHE A 227 -23.84 -4.66 8.40
C PHE A 227 -23.35 -5.54 7.25
N ASP A 228 -23.43 -6.87 7.41
CA ASP A 228 -23.05 -7.86 6.40
C ASP A 228 -23.80 -7.67 5.09
N ALA A 229 -25.10 -7.37 5.16
CA ALA A 229 -25.95 -7.14 3.98
C ALA A 229 -25.52 -5.94 3.12
N LYS A 230 -24.69 -5.04 3.65
CA LYS A 230 -24.12 -3.88 2.93
C LYS A 230 -22.74 -4.18 2.35
N LEU A 231 -22.13 -5.30 2.72
CA LEU A 231 -20.81 -5.70 2.26
C LEU A 231 -20.92 -6.67 1.07
N PRO A 232 -19.97 -6.61 0.12
CA PRO A 232 -19.84 -7.66 -0.87
C PRO A 232 -19.42 -8.96 -0.21
N ALA A 233 -19.71 -10.10 -0.86
CA ALA A 233 -19.40 -11.42 -0.33
C ALA A 233 -17.93 -11.58 0.10
N ALA A 234 -17.00 -10.94 -0.63
CA ALA A 234 -15.57 -10.92 -0.35
C ALA A 234 -15.18 -10.30 1.01
N LEU A 235 -16.06 -9.48 1.60
CA LEU A 235 -15.87 -8.80 2.88
C LEU A 235 -16.90 -9.24 3.94
N SER A 236 -17.64 -10.31 3.69
CA SER A 236 -18.70 -10.76 4.61
C SER A 236 -18.14 -11.07 6.01
N VAL A 237 -18.84 -10.58 7.05
CA VAL A 237 -18.52 -10.87 8.46
C VAL A 237 -18.97 -12.25 8.90
N LYS A 238 -19.77 -12.94 8.07
CA LYS A 238 -20.21 -14.32 8.31
C LYS A 238 -19.12 -15.34 8.02
N GLN A 239 -18.04 -14.93 7.36
CA GLN A 239 -16.90 -15.79 7.12
C GLN A 239 -16.13 -16.06 8.43
N PRO A 240 -15.74 -17.32 8.70
CA PRO A 240 -14.86 -17.63 9.82
C PRO A 240 -13.57 -16.82 9.74
N GLY A 241 -13.23 -16.09 10.81
CA GLY A 241 -12.02 -15.26 10.83
C GLY A 241 -12.07 -14.05 9.90
N TYR A 242 -13.26 -13.48 9.62
CA TYR A 242 -13.50 -12.38 8.68
C TYR A 242 -12.47 -11.23 8.75
N ARG A 243 -11.93 -10.88 9.92
CA ARG A 243 -10.89 -9.84 10.04
C ARG A 243 -9.61 -10.18 9.29
N GLY A 244 -9.20 -11.45 9.33
CA GLY A 244 -8.07 -11.96 8.54
C GLY A 244 -8.40 -11.94 7.05
N ALA A 245 -9.64 -12.25 6.68
CA ALA A 245 -10.10 -12.17 5.30
C ALA A 245 -10.10 -10.71 4.78
N TRP A 246 -10.49 -9.73 5.60
CA TRP A 246 -10.42 -8.32 5.23
C TRP A 246 -9.00 -7.85 4.97
N LEU A 247 -8.05 -8.22 5.83
CA LEU A 247 -6.62 -7.92 5.63
C LEU A 247 -6.10 -8.57 4.34
N ALA A 248 -6.38 -9.86 4.13
CA ALA A 248 -5.97 -10.57 2.94
C ALA A 248 -6.59 -9.98 1.66
N MET A 249 -7.83 -9.47 1.73
CA MET A 249 -8.49 -8.82 0.61
C MET A 249 -7.81 -7.50 0.24
N LEU A 250 -7.56 -6.61 1.21
CA LEU A 250 -6.81 -5.37 0.95
C LEU A 250 -5.43 -5.68 0.36
N GLU A 251 -4.71 -6.65 0.92
CA GLU A 251 -3.40 -7.05 0.41
C GLU A 251 -3.47 -7.58 -1.03
N THR A 252 -4.50 -8.38 -1.34
CA THR A 252 -4.74 -8.88 -2.70
C THR A 252 -5.00 -7.74 -3.67
N LEU A 253 -5.82 -6.76 -3.29
CA LEU A 253 -6.14 -5.59 -4.12
C LEU A 253 -4.91 -4.68 -4.33
N LEU A 254 -4.14 -4.39 -3.27
CA LEU A 254 -2.91 -3.59 -3.36
C LEU A 254 -1.88 -4.21 -4.30
N ARG A 255 -1.74 -5.55 -4.28
CA ARG A 255 -0.83 -6.28 -5.19
C ARG A 255 -1.21 -6.13 -6.66
N GLN A 256 -2.47 -5.83 -6.99
CA GLN A 256 -2.89 -5.65 -8.38
C GLN A 256 -2.28 -4.39 -9.02
N SER A 257 -1.83 -3.40 -8.24
CA SER A 257 -1.13 -2.23 -8.80
C SER A 257 0.16 -2.63 -9.56
N LYS A 258 0.82 -3.71 -9.15
CA LYS A 258 2.00 -4.25 -9.86
C LYS A 258 1.69 -4.79 -11.26
N LEU A 259 0.42 -5.01 -11.59
CA LEU A 259 0.04 -5.48 -12.92
C LEU A 259 0.39 -4.46 -14.01
N ARG A 260 0.47 -3.17 -13.68
CA ARG A 260 0.92 -2.13 -14.63
C ARG A 260 2.34 -2.38 -15.09
N ASP A 261 3.25 -2.59 -14.13
CA ASP A 261 4.67 -2.84 -14.40
C ASP A 261 4.88 -4.22 -15.04
N LEU A 262 4.15 -5.25 -14.58
CA LEU A 262 4.21 -6.58 -15.20
C LEU A 262 3.70 -6.58 -16.65
N ARG A 263 2.84 -5.63 -17.03
CA ARG A 263 2.38 -5.42 -18.40
C ARG A 263 3.25 -4.41 -19.16
N GLN A 264 4.33 -3.93 -18.56
CA GLN A 264 5.28 -2.99 -19.15
C GLN A 264 4.64 -1.66 -19.56
N TRP A 265 3.56 -1.27 -18.87
CA TRP A 265 2.84 -0.03 -19.16
C TRP A 265 3.60 1.22 -18.70
N HIS A 266 4.51 1.07 -17.73
CA HIS A 266 5.35 2.15 -17.20
C HIS A 266 6.81 2.06 -17.68
N ASP A 267 7.13 1.12 -18.57
CA ASP A 267 8.50 0.92 -19.04
C ASP A 267 9.01 2.14 -19.79
N ILE A 268 10.29 2.43 -19.56
CA ILE A 268 11.08 3.41 -20.30
C ILE A 268 12.41 2.79 -20.68
N GLU A 269 13.06 3.34 -21.70
CA GLU A 269 14.32 2.81 -22.20
C GLU A 269 15.34 3.92 -22.49
N HIS A 270 16.58 3.51 -22.74
CA HIS A 270 17.61 4.40 -23.23
C HIS A 270 17.43 4.63 -24.73
N ALA A 271 17.26 5.90 -25.12
CA ALA A 271 17.48 6.34 -26.49
C ALA A 271 18.96 6.20 -26.88
N LYS A 272 19.28 6.57 -28.13
CA LYS A 272 20.66 6.62 -28.60
C LYS A 272 21.52 7.50 -27.66
N PRO A 273 22.59 6.96 -27.07
CA PRO A 273 23.42 7.73 -26.16
C PRO A 273 24.17 8.87 -26.85
N LEU A 274 24.46 9.92 -26.08
CA LEU A 274 25.19 11.11 -26.50
C LEU A 274 26.50 11.21 -25.72
N THR A 275 27.53 11.80 -26.33
CA THR A 275 28.76 12.17 -25.63
C THR A 275 28.88 13.68 -25.65
N GLU A 276 28.87 14.30 -24.47
CA GLU A 276 28.97 15.76 -24.30
C GLU A 276 30.14 16.06 -23.37
N THR A 277 31.18 16.71 -23.88
CA THR A 277 32.40 17.07 -23.13
C THR A 277 33.04 15.88 -22.40
N ASP A 278 32.70 15.68 -21.13
CA ASP A 278 33.21 14.67 -20.20
C ASP A 278 32.12 13.68 -19.72
N ARG A 279 30.94 13.73 -20.35
CA ARG A 279 29.77 12.93 -19.96
C ARG A 279 29.34 12.01 -21.10
N TYR A 280 28.89 10.83 -20.69
CA TYR A 280 28.15 9.92 -21.55
C TYR A 280 26.71 9.88 -21.07
N ILE A 281 25.80 10.36 -21.92
CA ILE A 281 24.41 10.61 -21.56
C ILE A 281 23.53 9.58 -22.23
N TYR A 282 22.64 8.96 -21.46
CA TYR A 282 21.57 8.08 -21.89
C TYR A 282 20.25 8.84 -21.78
N PRO A 283 19.78 9.51 -22.86
CA PRO A 283 18.45 10.10 -22.83
C PRO A 283 17.41 9.01 -22.62
N LEU A 284 16.45 9.26 -21.74
CA LEU A 284 15.33 8.36 -21.54
C LEU A 284 14.24 8.64 -22.57
N GLN A 285 13.56 7.58 -22.99
CA GLN A 285 12.39 7.65 -23.86
C GLN A 285 11.35 6.60 -23.46
N SER A 286 10.09 6.83 -23.81
CA SER A 286 9.04 5.81 -23.68
C SER A 286 9.30 4.65 -24.62
N THR A 287 8.89 3.45 -24.23
CA THR A 287 8.87 2.28 -25.10
C THR A 287 7.57 2.26 -25.93
N PRO A 288 7.48 1.40 -26.98
CA PRO A 288 6.21 1.18 -27.69
C PRO A 288 5.10 0.56 -26.82
N THR A 289 5.43 -0.02 -25.66
CA THR A 289 4.47 -0.63 -24.74
C THR A 289 4.01 0.31 -23.65
N THR A 290 4.68 1.46 -23.47
CA THR A 290 4.29 2.46 -22.47
C THR A 290 2.85 2.90 -22.69
N LYS A 291 2.02 2.72 -21.66
CA LYS A 291 0.59 2.98 -21.71
C LYS A 291 0.11 3.59 -20.39
N ILE A 292 0.20 4.91 -20.31
CA ILE A 292 -0.31 5.72 -19.20
C ILE A 292 -1.73 6.20 -19.48
N GLY A 293 -2.54 6.30 -18.43
CA GLY A 293 -3.94 6.74 -18.46
C GLY A 293 -4.95 5.59 -18.39
N VAL A 294 -4.53 4.38 -17.99
CA VAL A 294 -5.47 3.27 -17.79
C VAL A 294 -6.16 3.44 -16.43
N PRO A 295 -7.50 3.55 -16.38
CA PRO A 295 -8.21 3.76 -15.12
C PRO A 295 -8.01 2.60 -14.14
N SER A 296 -7.95 2.90 -12.85
CA SER A 296 -7.75 1.89 -11.80
C SER A 296 -8.87 0.85 -11.73
N ASP A 297 -10.06 1.13 -12.26
CA ASP A 297 -11.15 0.15 -12.34
C ASP A 297 -10.94 -0.95 -13.40
N GLN A 298 -9.92 -0.83 -14.24
CA GLN A 298 -9.47 -1.90 -15.14
C GLN A 298 -8.28 -2.68 -14.57
N VAL A 299 -7.73 -2.25 -13.43
CA VAL A 299 -6.54 -2.83 -12.80
C VAL A 299 -6.89 -3.47 -11.46
N VAL A 300 -7.52 -2.72 -10.57
CA VAL A 300 -7.83 -3.11 -9.20
C VAL A 300 -9.31 -3.47 -9.08
N ASN A 301 -9.62 -4.74 -8.94
CA ASN A 301 -10.99 -5.24 -8.75
C ASN A 301 -11.01 -6.43 -7.79
N TYR A 302 -12.19 -6.74 -7.24
CA TYR A 302 -12.36 -7.98 -6.51
C TYR A 302 -11.96 -9.16 -7.42
N PRO A 303 -11.24 -10.16 -6.87
CA PRO A 303 -10.96 -11.38 -7.60
C PRO A 303 -12.27 -12.00 -8.07
N THR A 304 -12.38 -12.32 -9.36
CA THR A 304 -13.47 -13.16 -9.85
C THR A 304 -13.32 -14.52 -9.19
N THR A 305 -14.34 -14.98 -8.48
CA THR A 305 -14.38 -16.36 -7.98
C THR A 305 -14.19 -17.29 -9.17
N PRO A 306 -13.18 -18.20 -9.15
CA PRO A 306 -12.98 -19.15 -10.24
C PRO A 306 -14.17 -20.10 -10.41
#